data_AF-A0A759YP94-F1
#
_entry.id   AF-A0A759YP94-F1
#
_cell.length_a   1.000
_cell.length_b   1.000
_cell.length_c   1.000
_cell.angle_alpha   90.00
_cell.angle_beta   90.00
_cell.angle_gamma   90.00
#
_symmetry.space_group_name_H-M   'P 1'
#
loop_
_entity.id
_entity.type
_entity.pdbx_description
1 polymer ?
#
loop_
_entity_poly.entity_id
_entity_poly.type
_entity_poly.pdbx_seq_one_letter_code
_entity_poly.pdbx_strand_id
1 'polypeptide(L)'
;MQVINPYPQFIEPADKKTLPFCRKLMEKAAGFTTRFHFELCVAFSRSTGRRKRRPPELRCRAIDALLQAMCFHYDPLAGETGRVQRSVTNLAIESGLATESEKGNLSITRVTRTLESLDREFGLVIYDTE
;
A
#
# COMPACT_ATOMS: atom_id res chain seq x y z
N MET A 1 0.78 -21.01 -5.85
CA MET A 1 1.45 -20.03 -6.73
C MET A 1 2.39 -19.19 -5.89
N GLN A 2 3.67 -19.20 -6.24
CA GLN A 2 4.68 -18.35 -5.63
C GLN A 2 4.53 -16.92 -6.17
N VAL A 3 4.63 -15.91 -5.31
CA VAL A 3 4.60 -14.50 -5.73
C VAL A 3 5.91 -14.18 -6.44
N ILE A 4 5.84 -13.60 -7.65
CA ILE A 4 7.03 -13.30 -8.49
C ILE A 4 8.01 -12.40 -7.75
N ASN A 5 7.53 -11.35 -7.08
CA ASN A 5 8.35 -10.47 -6.25
C ASN A 5 8.02 -10.63 -4.74
N PRO A 6 8.72 -11.49 -3.99
CA PRO A 6 8.45 -11.69 -2.56
C PRO A 6 8.93 -10.53 -1.66
N TYR A 7 9.74 -9.62 -2.18
CA TYR A 7 10.31 -8.47 -1.46
C TYR A 7 10.03 -7.16 -2.21
N PRO A 8 8.75 -6.77 -2.34
CA PRO A 8 8.41 -5.49 -2.97
C PRO A 8 9.00 -4.33 -2.19
N GLN A 9 9.48 -3.31 -2.90
CA GLN A 9 10.02 -2.09 -2.35
C GLN A 9 9.59 -0.92 -3.22
N PHE A 10 9.29 0.21 -2.59
CA PHE A 10 9.05 1.45 -3.31
C PHE A 10 10.36 2.00 -3.90
N ILE A 11 10.33 2.33 -5.18
CA ILE A 11 11.41 3.01 -5.90
C ILE A 11 10.91 4.40 -6.30
N GLU A 12 11.57 5.44 -5.80
CA GLU A 12 11.23 6.82 -6.12
C GLU A 12 11.47 7.12 -7.61
N PRO A 13 10.48 7.71 -8.32
CA PRO A 13 10.68 8.16 -9.70
C PRO A 13 11.71 9.29 -9.78
N ALA A 14 12.71 9.14 -10.65
CA ALA A 14 13.82 10.10 -10.78
C ALA A 14 13.38 11.51 -11.23
N ASP A 15 12.26 11.60 -11.95
CA ASP A 15 11.68 12.83 -12.48
C ASP A 15 10.78 13.57 -11.49
N LYS A 16 10.51 12.99 -10.31
CA LYS A 16 9.56 13.53 -9.33
C LYS A 16 10.21 13.83 -8.00
N LYS A 17 9.67 14.84 -7.33
CA LYS A 17 10.00 15.17 -5.94
C LYS A 17 8.71 15.13 -5.12
N THR A 18 8.85 14.80 -3.84
CA THR A 18 7.75 14.87 -2.87
C THR A 18 8.00 15.97 -1.83
N LEU A 19 6.94 16.39 -1.16
CA LEU A 19 6.97 17.43 -0.14
C LEU A 19 7.77 16.98 1.10
N PRO A 20 8.40 17.89 1.86
CA PRO A 20 9.05 17.54 3.13
C PRO A 20 8.10 16.87 4.13
N PHE A 21 6.83 17.28 4.14
CA PHE A 21 5.78 16.62 4.92
C PHE A 21 5.63 15.14 4.54
N CYS A 22 5.54 14.84 3.25
CA CYS A 22 5.40 13.48 2.74
C CYS A 22 6.65 12.63 3.00
N ARG A 23 7.86 13.22 2.96
CA ARG A 23 9.08 12.54 3.44
C ARG A 23 8.95 12.12 4.90
N LYS A 24 8.46 13.03 5.75
CA LYS A 24 8.24 12.71 7.16
C LYS A 24 7.21 11.62 7.34
N LEU A 25 6.15 11.64 6.54
CA LEU A 25 5.11 10.61 6.53
C LEU A 25 5.69 9.25 6.14
N MET A 26 6.53 9.19 5.09
CA MET A 26 7.24 7.98 4.67
C MET A 26 8.11 7.40 5.80
N GLU A 27 8.90 8.23 6.50
CA GLU A 27 9.68 7.80 7.68
C GLU A 27 8.80 7.19 8.77
N LYS A 28 7.63 7.79 9.01
CA LYS A 28 6.68 7.28 10.02
C LYS A 28 5.99 6.01 9.56
N ALA A 29 5.73 5.82 8.27
CA ALA A 29 5.13 4.63 7.70
C ALA A 29 6.12 3.46 7.54
N ALA A 30 7.45 3.70 7.61
CA ALA A 30 8.45 2.67 7.37
C ALA A 30 8.32 1.48 8.34
N GLY A 31 8.10 0.28 7.80
CA GLY A 31 7.91 -0.94 8.59
C GLY A 31 6.64 -0.94 9.44
N PHE A 32 5.60 -0.19 9.03
CA PHE A 32 4.31 -0.10 9.72
C PHE A 32 3.79 -1.46 10.18
N THR A 33 3.85 -2.48 9.32
CA THR A 33 3.28 -3.80 9.61
C THR A 33 4.03 -4.64 10.66
N THR A 34 5.17 -4.15 11.15
CA THR A 34 5.96 -4.79 12.21
C THR A 34 5.75 -4.12 13.58
N ARG A 35 5.03 -2.99 13.61
CA ARG A 35 4.87 -2.17 14.82
C ARG A 35 3.62 -2.56 15.60
N PHE A 36 3.62 -2.22 16.89
CA PHE A 36 2.50 -2.45 17.79
C PHE A 36 1.17 -1.85 17.28
N HIS A 37 1.20 -0.67 16.66
CA HIS A 37 0.01 -0.05 16.07
C HIS A 37 -0.67 -0.96 15.04
N PHE A 38 0.09 -1.66 14.20
CA PHE A 38 -0.49 -2.58 13.23
C PHE A 38 -1.08 -3.81 13.92
N GLU A 39 -0.45 -4.34 14.96
CA GLU A 39 -1.01 -5.44 15.75
C GLU A 39 -2.33 -5.04 16.42
N LEU A 40 -2.48 -3.79 16.87
CA LEU A 40 -3.78 -3.25 17.33
C LEU A 40 -4.82 -3.20 16.21
N CYS A 41 -4.46 -2.70 15.01
CA CYS A 41 -5.34 -2.72 13.85
C CYS A 41 -5.79 -4.14 13.51
N VAL A 42 -4.88 -5.12 13.57
CA VAL A 42 -5.19 -6.54 13.35
C VAL A 42 -6.12 -7.07 14.44
N ALA A 43 -5.87 -6.77 15.72
CA ALA A 43 -6.72 -7.21 16.83
C ALA A 43 -8.15 -6.66 16.71
N PHE A 44 -8.30 -5.37 16.37
CA PHE A 44 -9.60 -4.74 16.16
C PHE A 44 -10.32 -5.28 14.92
N SER A 45 -9.60 -5.47 13.81
CA SER A 45 -10.13 -6.10 12.61
C SER A 45 -10.63 -7.54 12.90
N ARG A 46 -9.96 -8.25 13.83
CA ARG A 46 -10.41 -9.58 14.29
C ARG A 46 -11.62 -9.53 15.21
N SER A 47 -11.67 -8.60 16.16
CA SER A 47 -12.81 -8.50 17.09
C SER A 47 -14.10 -8.12 16.37
N THR A 48 -14.00 -7.32 15.30
CA THR A 48 -15.13 -6.92 14.45
C THR A 48 -15.49 -7.93 13.36
N GLY A 49 -14.79 -9.07 13.30
CA GLY A 49 -15.04 -10.13 12.31
C GLY A 49 -14.56 -9.82 10.89
N ARG A 50 -13.99 -8.63 10.63
CA ARG A 50 -13.44 -8.24 9.31
C ARG A 50 -12.28 -9.11 8.87
N ARG A 51 -11.48 -9.63 9.81
CA ARG A 51 -10.45 -10.64 9.54
C ARG A 51 -10.49 -11.78 10.56
N LYS A 52 -10.19 -13.00 10.10
CA LYS A 52 -10.03 -14.16 11.02
C LYS A 52 -8.61 -14.30 11.57
N ARG A 53 -7.61 -13.94 10.77
CA ARG A 53 -6.18 -14.13 11.06
C ARG A 53 -5.36 -12.90 10.68
N ARG A 54 -4.19 -12.78 11.31
CA ARG A 54 -3.15 -11.84 10.91
C ARG A 54 -2.82 -12.02 9.42
N PRO A 55 -2.58 -10.95 8.66
CA PRO A 55 -2.10 -11.07 7.29
C PRO A 55 -0.82 -11.90 7.21
N PRO A 56 -0.67 -12.73 6.16
CA PRO A 56 0.59 -13.42 5.91
C PRO A 56 1.69 -12.40 5.59
N GLU A 57 2.94 -12.78 5.80
CA GLU A 57 4.09 -11.89 5.65
C GLU A 57 4.17 -11.25 4.25
N LEU A 58 3.87 -11.98 3.19
CA LEU A 58 3.85 -11.46 1.82
C LEU A 58 2.84 -10.33 1.60
N ARG A 59 1.73 -10.32 2.36
CA ARG A 59 0.75 -9.23 2.37
C ARG A 59 1.25 -8.06 3.20
N CYS A 60 1.90 -8.31 4.33
CA CYS A 60 2.53 -7.26 5.14
C CYS A 60 3.60 -6.50 4.35
N ARG A 61 4.50 -7.20 3.65
CA ARG A 61 5.51 -6.56 2.79
C ARG A 61 4.87 -5.74 1.66
N ALA A 62 3.76 -6.23 1.09
CA ALA A 62 3.03 -5.48 0.07
C ALA A 62 2.39 -4.20 0.64
N ILE A 63 1.82 -4.27 1.84
CA ILE A 63 1.29 -3.10 2.55
C ILE A 63 2.41 -2.08 2.80
N ASP A 64 3.56 -2.50 3.33
CA ASP A 64 4.66 -1.58 3.63
C ASP A 64 5.20 -0.90 2.36
N ALA A 65 5.40 -1.65 1.27
CA ALA A 65 5.86 -1.11 -0.01
C ALA A 65 4.83 -0.13 -0.62
N LEU A 66 3.55 -0.49 -0.57
CA LEU A 66 2.47 0.37 -1.08
C LEU A 66 2.31 1.64 -0.25
N LEU A 67 2.40 1.56 1.08
CA LEU A 67 2.32 2.73 1.96
C LEU A 67 3.42 3.74 1.65
N GLN A 68 4.65 3.29 1.35
CA GLN A 68 5.72 4.19 0.92
C GLN A 68 5.37 4.92 -0.37
N ALA A 69 4.86 4.20 -1.37
CA ALA A 69 4.41 4.79 -2.64
C ALA A 69 3.26 5.79 -2.44
N MET A 70 2.26 5.42 -1.63
CA MET A 70 1.12 6.28 -1.31
C MET A 70 1.55 7.55 -0.57
N CYS A 71 2.44 7.42 0.43
CA CYS A 71 2.95 8.57 1.18
C CYS A 71 3.74 9.52 0.26
N PHE A 72 4.52 8.99 -0.68
CA PHE A 72 5.28 9.81 -1.62
C PHE A 72 4.37 10.67 -2.52
N HIS A 73 3.25 10.11 -2.99
CA HIS A 73 2.29 10.80 -3.85
C HIS A 73 1.10 11.42 -3.11
N TYR A 74 1.13 11.47 -1.78
CA TYR A 74 0.02 12.02 -1.00
C TYR A 74 0.01 13.55 -1.09
N ASP A 75 -1.16 14.09 -1.41
CA ASP A 75 -1.45 15.52 -1.35
C ASP A 75 -2.45 15.76 -0.21
N PRO A 76 -2.01 16.36 0.93
CA PRO A 76 -2.88 16.63 2.06
C PRO A 76 -3.91 17.74 1.78
N LEU A 77 -3.73 18.54 0.72
CA LEU A 77 -4.63 19.64 0.38
C LEU A 77 -5.67 19.24 -0.68
N ALA A 78 -5.58 18.01 -1.21
CA ALA A 78 -6.51 17.52 -2.22
C ALA A 78 -7.82 17.00 -1.60
N GLY A 79 -8.89 17.79 -1.71
CA GLY A 79 -10.21 17.44 -1.16
C GLY A 79 -10.28 17.66 0.36
N GLU A 80 -11.26 17.05 1.03
CA GLU A 80 -11.47 17.23 2.48
C GLU A 80 -10.51 16.40 3.35
N THR A 81 -10.07 15.25 2.85
CA THR A 81 -9.27 14.27 3.61
C THR A 81 -7.87 14.03 3.03
N GLY A 82 -7.50 14.78 1.99
CA GLY A 82 -6.29 14.56 1.19
C GLY A 82 -6.42 13.35 0.25
N ARG A 83 -5.57 13.29 -0.78
CA ARG A 83 -5.65 12.24 -1.81
C ARG A 83 -4.26 11.83 -2.31
N VAL A 84 -4.10 10.55 -2.64
CA VAL A 84 -2.90 10.07 -3.36
C VAL A 84 -3.03 10.43 -4.84
N GLN A 85 -2.17 11.32 -5.32
CA GLN A 85 -2.20 11.86 -6.70
C GLN A 85 -1.43 10.96 -7.68
N ARG A 86 -1.77 9.67 -7.69
CA ARG A 86 -1.15 8.68 -8.58
C ARG A 86 -2.13 7.59 -8.97
N SER A 87 -2.05 7.14 -10.22
CA SER A 87 -2.87 6.02 -10.69
C SER A 87 -2.45 4.71 -10.00
N VAL A 88 -3.42 3.82 -9.79
CA VAL A 88 -3.20 2.51 -9.16
C VAL A 88 -2.16 1.69 -9.94
N THR A 89 -2.14 1.79 -11.27
CA THR A 89 -1.14 1.13 -12.12
C THR A 89 0.28 1.62 -11.82
N ASN A 90 0.48 2.93 -11.71
CA ASN A 90 1.80 3.48 -11.39
C ASN A 90 2.21 3.15 -9.96
N LEU A 91 1.26 3.18 -9.00
CA LEU A 91 1.54 2.70 -7.64
C LEU A 91 1.97 1.23 -7.63
N ALA A 92 1.34 0.37 -8.45
CA ALA A 92 1.74 -1.03 -8.56
C ALA A 92 3.18 -1.18 -9.07
N ILE A 93 3.55 -0.43 -10.11
CA ILE A 93 4.89 -0.45 -10.69
C ILE A 93 5.92 0.05 -9.68
N GLU A 94 5.70 1.25 -9.15
CA GLU A 94 6.66 1.94 -8.28
C GLU A 94 6.84 1.23 -6.93
N SER A 95 5.83 0.51 -6.43
CA SER A 95 5.93 -0.33 -5.21
C SER A 95 6.46 -1.75 -5.47
N GLY A 96 6.79 -2.10 -6.71
CA GLY A 96 7.24 -3.45 -7.08
C GLY A 96 6.16 -4.54 -6.93
N LEU A 97 4.88 -4.15 -6.95
CA LEU A 97 3.72 -5.03 -6.83
C LEU A 97 3.13 -5.43 -8.17
N ALA A 98 3.44 -4.70 -9.23
CA ALA A 98 3.10 -5.09 -10.58
C ALA A 98 3.85 -6.37 -10.99
N THR A 99 3.21 -7.17 -11.83
CA THR A 99 3.81 -8.37 -12.43
C THR A 99 3.54 -8.35 -13.92
N GLU A 100 4.48 -8.87 -14.70
CA GLU A 100 4.34 -8.99 -16.15
C GLU A 100 4.29 -10.47 -16.53
N SER A 101 3.31 -10.86 -17.33
CA SER A 101 3.23 -12.22 -17.87
C SER A 101 4.27 -12.42 -18.98
N GLU A 102 4.59 -13.68 -19.33
CA GLU A 102 5.45 -14.01 -20.48
C GLU A 102 4.98 -13.38 -21.81
N LYS A 103 3.69 -13.02 -21.91
CA LYS A 103 3.09 -12.35 -23.07
C LYS A 103 3.13 -10.82 -23.02
N GLY A 104 3.81 -10.23 -22.02
CA GLY A 104 3.92 -8.78 -21.83
C GLY A 104 2.71 -8.11 -21.15
N ASN A 105 1.69 -8.88 -20.74
CA ASN A 105 0.55 -8.29 -20.05
C ASN A 105 0.89 -7.94 -18.59
N LEU A 106 0.67 -6.68 -18.23
CA LEU A 106 0.83 -6.16 -16.87
C LEU A 106 -0.37 -6.53 -16.00
N SER A 107 -0.12 -7.15 -14.84
CA SER A 107 -1.10 -7.41 -13.80
C SER A 107 -0.80 -6.56 -12.56
N ILE A 108 -1.84 -5.87 -12.08
CA ILE A 108 -1.83 -5.04 -10.88
C ILE A 108 -2.61 -5.66 -9.71
N THR A 109 -3.04 -6.91 -9.84
CA THR A 109 -3.94 -7.59 -8.88
C THR A 109 -3.40 -7.58 -7.44
N ARG A 110 -2.07 -7.58 -7.27
CA ARG A 110 -1.46 -7.53 -5.95
C ARG A 110 -1.64 -6.17 -5.27
N VAL A 111 -1.58 -5.07 -6.03
CA VAL A 111 -1.82 -3.73 -5.47
C VAL A 111 -3.28 -3.55 -5.12
N THR A 112 -4.21 -3.97 -5.99
CA THR A 112 -5.65 -3.79 -5.75
C THR A 112 -6.12 -4.58 -4.54
N ARG A 113 -5.68 -5.84 -4.39
CA ARG A 113 -5.93 -6.64 -3.17
C ARG A 113 -5.30 -6.05 -1.91
N THR A 114 -4.21 -5.31 -2.04
CA THR A 114 -3.55 -4.64 -0.91
C THR A 114 -4.34 -3.40 -0.51
N LEU A 115 -4.83 -2.61 -1.47
CA LEU A 115 -5.74 -1.49 -1.23
C LEU A 115 -7.06 -1.93 -0.60
N GLU A 116 -7.70 -2.98 -1.14
CA GLU A 116 -8.90 -3.59 -0.55
C GLU A 116 -8.68 -4.05 0.90
N SER A 117 -7.48 -4.56 1.20
CA SER A 117 -7.09 -4.94 2.57
C SER A 117 -6.99 -3.71 3.48
N LEU A 118 -6.30 -2.66 3.03
CA LEU A 118 -6.17 -1.41 3.79
C LEU A 118 -7.51 -0.71 4.05
N ASP A 119 -8.42 -0.74 3.08
CA ASP A 119 -9.75 -0.17 3.18
C ASP A 119 -10.71 -1.08 3.98
N ARG A 120 -11.11 -2.23 3.42
CA ARG A 120 -12.22 -3.02 3.97
C ARG A 120 -11.87 -3.79 5.22
N GLU A 121 -10.61 -4.20 5.37
CA GLU A 121 -10.19 -5.00 6.51
C GLU A 121 -9.66 -4.13 7.66
N PHE A 122 -8.94 -3.04 7.35
CA PHE A 122 -8.29 -2.19 8.35
C PHE A 122 -8.92 -0.80 8.52
N GLY A 123 -9.64 -0.28 7.52
CA GLY A 123 -10.24 1.06 7.57
C GLY A 123 -9.20 2.18 7.63
N LEU A 124 -8.02 1.98 7.04
CA LEU A 124 -6.90 2.93 7.10
C LEU A 124 -6.88 3.91 5.92
N VAL A 125 -7.54 3.55 4.82
CA VAL A 125 -7.62 4.34 3.58
C VAL A 125 -9.03 4.16 3.02
N ILE A 126 -9.45 5.07 2.14
CA ILE A 126 -10.63 4.87 1.31
C ILE A 126 -10.15 4.46 -0.08
N TYR A 127 -10.57 3.29 -0.55
CA TYR A 127 -10.28 2.83 -1.91
C TYR A 127 -11.59 2.68 -2.68
N ASP A 128 -11.89 3.71 -3.47
CA ASP A 128 -13.05 3.74 -4.35
C ASP A 128 -12.65 3.37 -5.78
N THR A 129 -13.49 2.58 -6.43
CA THR A 129 -13.31 2.10 -7.82
C THR A 129 -14.37 2.63 -8.77
N GLU A 130 -15.26 3.52 -8.30
CA GLU A 130 -16.28 4.19 -9.11
C GLU A 130 -15.71 5.15 -10.17
#